data_AF-A0A3B0ME59-F1
#
_entry.id   AF-A0A3B0ME59-F1
#
_cell.length_a   1.000
_cell.length_b   1.000
_cell.length_c   1.000
_cell.angle_alpha   90.00
_cell.angle_beta   90.00
_cell.angle_gamma   90.00
#
_symmetry.space_group_name_H-M   'P 1'
#
loop_
_entity.id
_entity.type
_entity.pdbx_description
1 polymer ?
#
loop_
_entity_poly.entity_id
_entity_poly.type
_entity_poly.pdbx_seq_one_letter_code
_entity_poly.pdbx_strand_id
1 'polypeptide(L)'
;MATMNVSLPDPMKTWVETRLKDGSFSNTSDYVRHLIRRDQERAQAIDALQQAIDEGVKSGEPEPFDFKAFKARMREQHARK
;
A
#
# COMPACT_ATOMS: atom_id res chain seq x y z
N MET A 1 22.69 -1.54 -14.57
CA MET A 1 21.90 -2.23 -13.53
C MET A 1 22.86 -2.73 -12.46
N ALA A 2 22.50 -2.64 -11.19
CA ALA A 2 23.23 -3.35 -10.13
C ALA A 2 22.86 -4.83 -10.17
N THR A 3 23.84 -5.72 -9.96
CA THR A 3 23.63 -7.17 -9.92
C THR A 3 23.58 -7.62 -8.46
N MET A 4 22.58 -8.43 -8.12
CA MET A 4 22.43 -9.02 -6.79
C MET A 4 22.24 -10.53 -6.95
N ASN A 5 23.09 -11.32 -6.31
CA ASN A 5 22.99 -12.78 -6.32
C ASN A 5 22.23 -13.24 -5.07
N VAL A 6 21.22 -14.08 -5.26
CA VAL A 6 20.38 -14.59 -4.17
C VAL A 6 20.29 -16.10 -4.31
N SER A 7 20.63 -16.83 -3.26
CA SER A 7 20.44 -18.28 -3.17
C SER A 7 19.07 -18.57 -2.56
N LEU A 8 18.32 -19.46 -3.20
CA LEU A 8 17.00 -19.88 -2.76
C LEU A 8 16.98 -21.38 -2.52
N PRO A 9 16.32 -21.88 -1.46
CA PRO A 9 16.03 -23.30 -1.30
C PRO A 9 15.21 -23.86 -2.47
N ASP A 10 15.36 -25.15 -2.77
CA ASP A 10 14.65 -25.80 -3.89
C ASP A 10 13.13 -25.57 -3.90
N PRO A 11 12.40 -25.62 -2.76
CA PRO A 11 10.97 -25.33 -2.76
C PRO A 11 10.64 -23.91 -3.24
N MET A 12 11.46 -22.92 -2.88
CA MET A 12 11.27 -21.54 -3.31
C MET A 12 11.61 -21.36 -4.80
N LYS A 13 12.63 -22.06 -5.28
CA LYS A 13 12.96 -22.07 -6.72
C LYS A 13 11.78 -22.63 -7.54
N THR A 14 11.24 -23.78 -7.15
CA THR A 14 10.06 -24.37 -7.81
C THR A 14 8.86 -23.42 -7.78
N TRP A 15 8.64 -22.74 -6.65
CA TRP A 15 7.60 -21.72 -6.57
C TRP A 15 7.81 -20.58 -7.57
N VAL A 16 9.03 -20.05 -7.68
CA VAL A 16 9.30 -18.98 -8.67
C VAL A 16 9.08 -19.50 -10.09
N GLU A 17 9.54 -20.71 -10.41
CA GLU A 17 9.35 -21.31 -11.73
C GLU A 17 7.87 -21.48 -12.10
N THR A 18 6.98 -21.81 -11.15
CA THR A 18 5.54 -21.89 -11.45
C THR A 18 4.93 -20.53 -11.76
N ARG A 19 5.44 -19.44 -11.16
CA ARG A 19 5.02 -18.06 -11.45
C ARG A 19 5.45 -17.57 -12.83
N LEU A 20 6.44 -18.19 -13.45
CA LEU A 20 6.86 -17.86 -14.81
C LEU A 20 6.02 -18.60 -15.88
N LYS A 21 5.39 -19.73 -15.53
CA LYS A 21 4.66 -20.59 -16.49
C LYS A 21 3.43 -19.92 -17.10
N ASP A 22 2.85 -18.94 -16.42
CA ASP A 22 1.69 -18.20 -16.93
C ASP A 22 2.07 -17.09 -17.94
N GLY A 23 3.37 -16.90 -18.21
CA GLY A 23 3.87 -15.89 -19.14
C GLY A 23 3.91 -14.46 -18.58
N SER A 24 3.54 -14.26 -17.31
CA SER A 24 3.50 -12.93 -16.67
C SER A 24 4.89 -12.34 -16.42
N PHE A 25 5.94 -13.18 -16.41
CA PHE A 25 7.31 -12.76 -16.15
C PHE A 25 8.27 -13.43 -17.13
N SER A 26 9.19 -12.67 -17.70
CA SER A 26 10.15 -13.21 -18.68
C SER A 26 11.32 -13.99 -18.05
N ASN A 27 11.63 -13.73 -16.78
CA ASN A 27 12.64 -14.46 -16.01
C ASN A 27 12.48 -14.26 -14.50
N THR A 28 13.23 -15.03 -13.71
CA THR A 28 13.25 -14.98 -12.24
C THR A 28 13.57 -13.57 -11.72
N SER A 29 14.54 -12.88 -12.33
CA SER A 29 14.93 -11.53 -11.89
C SER A 29 13.80 -10.52 -12.09
N ASP A 30 12.97 -10.71 -13.11
CA ASP A 30 11.79 -9.87 -13.36
C ASP A 30 10.71 -10.10 -12.30
N TYR A 31 10.44 -11.36 -11.96
CA TYR A 31 9.56 -11.70 -10.85
C TYR A 31 10.03 -11.10 -9.52
N VAL A 32 11.34 -11.19 -9.22
CA VAL A 32 11.93 -10.62 -8.01
C VAL A 32 11.81 -9.08 -7.99
N ARG A 33 12.08 -8.40 -9.11
CA ARG A 33 11.87 -6.94 -9.20
C ARG A 33 10.42 -6.55 -8.98
N HIS A 34 9.48 -7.33 -9.52
CA HIS A 34 8.06 -7.11 -9.27
C HIS A 34 7.72 -7.27 -7.78
N LEU A 35 8.25 -8.30 -7.10
CA LEU A 35 8.05 -8.47 -5.66
C LEU A 35 8.61 -7.31 -4.85
N ILE A 36 9.81 -6.82 -5.20
CA ILE A 36 10.42 -5.65 -4.54
C ILE A 36 9.56 -4.40 -4.72
N ARG A 37 9.02 -4.15 -5.91
CA ARG A 37 8.11 -3.01 -6.13
C ARG A 37 6.86 -3.13 -5.27
N ARG A 38 6.24 -4.30 -5.24
CA ARG A 38 5.05 -4.54 -4.41
C ARG A 38 5.34 -4.38 -2.90
N ASP A 39 6.52 -4.78 -2.46
CA ASP A 39 6.99 -4.56 -1.09
C ASP A 39 7.14 -3.07 -0.78
N GLN A 40 7.78 -2.30 -1.68
CA GLN A 40 7.91 -0.86 -1.57
C GLN A 40 6.56 -0.14 -1.55
N GLU A 41 5.65 -0.49 -2.45
CA GLU A 41 4.29 0.07 -2.50
C GLU A 41 3.53 -0.19 -1.19
N ARG A 42 3.65 -1.40 -0.64
CA ARG A 42 3.04 -1.74 0.65
C ARG A 42 3.65 -0.94 1.79
N ALA A 43 4.98 -0.83 1.84
CA ALA A 43 5.66 -0.04 2.86
C ALA A 43 5.23 1.42 2.82
N GLN A 44 5.20 2.02 1.63
CA GLN A 44 4.72 3.40 1.42
C GLN A 44 3.27 3.60 1.85
N ALA A 45 2.38 2.63 1.54
CA ALA A 45 0.99 2.70 1.95
C ALA A 45 0.82 2.64 3.48
N ILE A 46 1.62 1.80 4.16
CA ILE A 46 1.64 1.72 5.62
C ILE A 46 2.17 3.02 6.22
N ASP A 47 3.27 3.55 5.70
CA ASP A 47 3.84 4.82 6.18
C ASP A 47 2.85 5.97 6.03
N ALA A 48 2.18 6.07 4.88
CA ALA A 48 1.15 7.10 4.66
C ALA A 48 -0.03 6.97 5.62
N LEU A 49 -0.49 5.74 5.88
CA LEU A 49 -1.56 5.49 6.84
C LEU A 49 -1.12 5.87 8.27
N GLN A 50 0.10 5.50 8.66
CA GLN A 50 0.62 5.83 9.98
C GLN A 50 0.76 7.34 10.17
N GLN A 51 1.23 8.06 9.16
CA GLN A 51 1.30 9.52 9.19
C GLN A 51 -0.08 10.16 9.35
N ALA A 52 -1.10 9.67 8.63
CA ALA A 52 -2.47 10.18 8.76
C ALA A 52 -3.06 9.89 10.15
N ILE A 53 -2.76 8.72 10.74
CA ILE A 53 -3.15 8.39 12.11
C ILE A 53 -2.46 9.33 13.10
N ASP A 54 -1.15 9.53 12.96
CA ASP A 54 -0.37 10.41 13.84
C ASP A 54 -0.87 11.86 13.76
N GLU A 55 -1.23 12.34 12.57
CA GLU A 55 -1.87 13.65 12.37
C GLU A 55 -3.21 13.71 13.10
N GLY A 56 -4.06 12.70 12.94
CA GLY A 56 -5.34 12.59 13.64
C GLY A 56 -5.19 12.59 15.16
N VAL A 57 -4.24 11.82 15.70
CA VAL A 57 -3.97 11.78 17.15
C VAL A 57 -3.45 13.13 17.67
N LYS A 58 -2.66 13.85 16.88
CA LYS A 58 -2.16 15.19 17.24
C LYS A 58 -3.18 16.31 16.99
N SER A 59 -4.32 16.01 16.35
CA SER A 59 -5.31 17.02 15.98
C SER A 59 -6.12 17.57 17.16
N GLY A 60 -5.99 16.97 18.34
CA GLY A 60 -6.66 17.40 19.58
C GLY A 60 -7.47 16.27 20.21
N GLU A 61 -8.21 16.60 21.27
CA GLU A 61 -9.06 15.64 21.96
C GLU A 61 -10.26 15.25 21.07
N PRO A 62 -10.63 13.96 21.04
CA PRO A 62 -11.78 13.52 20.28
C PRO A 62 -13.09 14.06 20.88
N GLU A 63 -13.95 14.60 20.03
CA GLU A 63 -15.27 15.10 20.41
C GLU A 63 -16.40 14.17 19.94
N PRO A 64 -17.56 14.13 20.64
CA PRO A 64 -18.73 13.40 20.17
C PRO A 64 -19.18 13.86 18.78
N PHE A 65 -19.44 12.91 17.87
CA PHE A 65 -19.76 13.21 16.48
C PHE A 65 -21.26 12.97 16.17
N ASP A 66 -21.97 14.04 15.82
CA ASP A 66 -23.34 13.98 15.28
C ASP A 66 -23.33 14.04 13.74
N PHE A 67 -23.58 12.90 13.12
CA PHE A 67 -23.61 12.76 11.66
C PHE A 67 -24.71 13.58 10.97
N LYS A 68 -25.87 13.76 11.62
CA LYS A 68 -27.00 14.50 11.04
C LYS A 68 -26.71 16.00 11.04
N ALA A 69 -26.23 16.52 12.16
CA ALA A 69 -25.81 17.91 12.28
C ALA A 69 -24.65 18.23 11.32
N PHE A 70 -23.65 17.35 11.24
CA PHE A 70 -22.52 17.51 10.32
C PHE A 70 -22.97 17.62 8.86
N LYS A 71 -23.84 16.72 8.40
CA LYS A 71 -24.37 16.74 7.02
C LYS A 71 -25.20 17.98 6.70
N ALA A 72 -26.03 18.45 7.65
CA ALA A 72 -26.80 19.67 7.47
C ALA A 72 -25.87 20.87 7.26
N ARG A 73 -24.85 21.00 8.13
CA ARG A 73 -23.81 22.03 8.02
C ARG A 73 -23.06 21.99 6.68
N MET A 74 -22.61 20.82 6.25
CA MET A 74 -21.89 20.67 4.97
C MET A 74 -22.76 21.05 3.77
N ARG A 75 -24.05 20.69 3.78
CA ARG A 75 -24.98 21.07 2.70
C ARG A 75 -25.20 22.58 2.67
N GLU A 76 -25.39 23.22 3.81
CA GLU A 76 -25.53 24.69 3.88
C GLU A 76 -24.26 25.41 3.39
N GLN A 77 -23.08 24.92 3.77
CA GLN A 77 -21.80 25.50 3.41
C GLN A 77 -21.47 25.37 1.91
N HIS A 78 -21.89 24.28 1.27
CA HIS A 78 -21.54 23.96 -0.11
C HIS A 78 -22.68 24.11 -1.12
N ALA A 79 -23.91 24.39 -0.70
CA ALA A 79 -25.06 24.58 -1.61
C ALA A 79 -25.08 25.93 -2.36
N ARG A 80 -24.17 26.86 -2.06
CA ARG A 80 -24.09 28.19 -2.72
C ARG A 80 -22.82 28.39 -3.57
N LYS A 81 -22.08 27.33 -3.89
CA LYS A 81 -21.03 27.34 -4.90
C LYS A 81 -21.53 26.69 -6.17
#